data_AF-A0A9R0SPD4-F1
#
_entry.id   AF-A0A9R0SPD4-F1
#
_cell.length_a   1.000
_cell.length_b   1.000
_cell.length_c   1.000
_cell.angle_alpha   90.00
_cell.angle_beta   90.00
_cell.angle_gamma   90.00
#
_symmetry.space_group_name_H-M   'P 1'
#
loop_
_entity.id
_entity.type
_entity.pdbx_description
1 polymer ?
#
loop_
_entity_poly.entity_id
_entity_poly.type
_entity_poly.pdbx_seq_one_letter_code
_entity_poly.pdbx_strand_id
1 'polypeptide(L)'
;MGLNIIVFDTVAETFRQMSHPTQLGDMVSLLDMGDALALCHTAPDCAALDVWVLQDYDAGTWGFRFQIDLLGMEASPPVNWMFQFIPRMALINERELLIQRHIYSLLHCDIDGVFLGNVESEERLACWTLTRHCLQESLISLPLFEMQEEEAVNQEPPLFSIVL
;
A
#
# COMPACT_ATOMS: atom_id res chain seq x y z
N MET A 1 -8.71 -22.52 -5.05
CA MET A 1 -9.09 -22.02 -6.38
C MET A 1 -7.98 -21.05 -6.75
N GLY A 2 -7.32 -21.17 -7.91
CA GLY A 2 -6.17 -20.31 -8.21
C GLY A 2 -6.54 -18.83 -8.28
N LEU A 3 -5.60 -17.96 -7.92
CA LEU A 3 -5.71 -16.51 -8.11
C LEU A 3 -5.93 -16.19 -9.59
N ASN A 4 -6.83 -15.25 -9.87
CA ASN A 4 -7.01 -14.72 -11.22
C ASN A 4 -6.94 -13.20 -11.17
N ILE A 5 -5.97 -12.62 -11.85
CA ILE A 5 -5.88 -11.17 -12.05
C ILE A 5 -6.62 -10.86 -13.34
N ILE A 6 -7.66 -10.03 -13.24
CA ILE A 6 -8.44 -9.58 -14.39
C ILE A 6 -8.14 -8.11 -14.63
N VAL A 7 -7.75 -7.80 -15.86
CA VAL A 7 -7.44 -6.45 -16.31
C VAL A 7 -8.54 -5.99 -17.26
N PHE A 8 -9.04 -4.79 -17.04
CA PHE A 8 -9.97 -4.12 -17.92
C PHE A 8 -9.21 -3.15 -18.82
N ASP A 9 -9.23 -3.41 -20.13
CA ASP A 9 -8.73 -2.48 -21.13
C ASP A 9 -9.81 -1.42 -21.39
N THR A 10 -9.52 -0.17 -21.05
CA THR A 10 -10.46 0.95 -21.19
C THR A 10 -10.63 1.43 -22.62
N VAL A 11 -9.68 1.12 -23.52
CA VAL A 11 -9.72 1.52 -24.93
C VAL A 11 -10.51 0.51 -25.74
N ALA A 12 -10.22 -0.77 -25.54
CA ALA A 12 -10.93 -1.87 -26.21
C ALA A 12 -12.25 -2.23 -25.51
N GLU A 13 -12.47 -1.73 -24.29
CA GLU A 13 -13.61 -2.08 -23.43
C GLU A 13 -13.73 -3.60 -23.21
N THR A 14 -12.60 -4.28 -23.02
CA THR A 14 -12.55 -5.74 -22.84
C THR A 14 -11.85 -6.14 -21.56
N PHE A 15 -12.20 -7.33 -21.06
CA PHE A 15 -11.51 -7.95 -19.93
C PHE A 15 -10.54 -9.01 -20.44
N ARG A 16 -9.32 -8.99 -19.91
CA ARG A 16 -8.32 -10.03 -20.14
C ARG A 16 -7.79 -10.55 -18.83
N GLN A 17 -7.40 -11.82 -18.82
CA GLN A 17 -6.69 -12.40 -17.68
C GLN A 17 -5.19 -12.07 -17.79
N MET A 18 -4.58 -11.67 -16.67
CA MET A 18 -3.15 -11.49 -16.54
C MET A 18 -2.55 -12.63 -15.71
N SER A 19 -1.34 -13.05 -16.06
CA SER A 19 -0.56 -14.00 -15.28
C SER A 19 -0.15 -13.42 -13.93
N HIS A 20 0.21 -14.31 -13.01
CA HIS A 20 0.75 -13.98 -11.69
C HIS A 20 1.80 -15.04 -11.34
N PRO A 21 2.72 -14.78 -10.39
CA PRO A 21 3.68 -15.80 -9.97
C PRO A 21 2.96 -17.04 -9.42
N THR A 22 3.26 -18.22 -9.98
CA THR A 22 2.58 -19.49 -9.67
C THR A 22 2.75 -19.93 -8.21
N GLN A 23 3.75 -19.38 -7.52
CA GLN A 23 4.06 -19.68 -6.13
C GLN A 23 3.14 -18.95 -5.15
N LEU A 24 2.36 -17.97 -5.62
CA LEU A 24 1.46 -17.20 -4.76
C LEU A 24 0.17 -18.00 -4.49
N GLY A 25 -0.14 -18.16 -3.21
CA GLY A 25 -1.43 -18.69 -2.74
C GLY A 25 -2.52 -17.62 -2.70
N ASP A 26 -3.67 -17.92 -2.12
CA ASP A 26 -4.89 -17.11 -2.26
C ASP A 26 -4.84 -15.72 -1.57
N MET A 27 -3.83 -15.44 -0.73
CA MET A 27 -3.70 -14.19 0.03
C MET A 27 -2.78 -13.19 -0.65
N VAL A 28 -3.27 -12.54 -1.71
CA VAL A 28 -2.54 -11.46 -2.40
C VAL A 28 -3.33 -10.16 -2.49
N SER A 29 -2.61 -9.05 -2.45
CA SER A 29 -3.13 -7.71 -2.74
C SER A 29 -2.33 -7.06 -3.86
N LEU A 30 -2.99 -6.17 -4.60
CA LEU A 30 -2.30 -5.24 -5.49
C LEU A 30 -1.90 -3.99 -4.72
N LEU A 31 -0.72 -3.48 -5.03
CA LEU A 31 -0.15 -2.25 -4.50
C LEU A 31 0.36 -1.41 -5.68
N ASP A 32 -0.02 -0.14 -5.70
CA ASP A 32 0.59 0.85 -6.59
C ASP A 32 1.88 1.34 -5.95
N MET A 33 3.01 1.21 -6.67
CA MET A 33 4.30 1.73 -6.24
C MET A 33 4.67 3.06 -6.92
N GLY A 34 3.75 3.66 -7.66
CA GLY A 34 3.95 4.89 -8.43
C GLY A 34 4.68 4.65 -9.75
N ASP A 35 5.79 3.90 -9.72
CA ASP A 35 6.55 3.52 -10.91
C ASP A 35 6.06 2.21 -11.55
N ALA A 36 5.46 1.33 -10.75
CA ALA A 36 5.04 0.01 -11.18
C ALA A 36 3.88 -0.55 -10.33
N LEU A 37 3.15 -1.50 -10.93
CA LEU A 37 2.17 -2.31 -10.21
C LEU A 37 2.87 -3.45 -9.47
N ALA A 38 2.55 -3.62 -8.19
CA ALA A 38 3.07 -4.68 -7.36
C ALA A 38 1.97 -5.66 -6.91
N LEU A 39 2.35 -6.92 -6.74
CA LEU A 39 1.63 -7.96 -6.02
C LEU A 39 2.33 -8.18 -4.69
N CYS A 40 1.55 -8.09 -3.62
CA CYS A 40 1.99 -8.37 -2.28
C CYS A 40 1.35 -9.65 -1.80
N HIS A 41 2.14 -10.55 -1.25
CA HIS A 41 1.70 -11.84 -0.74
C HIS A 41 2.11 -11.97 0.72
N THR A 42 1.17 -12.38 1.56
CA THR A 42 1.45 -12.64 2.97
C THR A 42 1.53 -14.13 3.20
N ALA A 43 2.61 -14.58 3.84
CA ALA A 43 2.78 -15.98 4.19
C ALA A 43 1.60 -16.46 5.08
N PRO A 44 1.14 -17.72 4.94
CA PRO A 44 0.00 -18.22 5.72
C PRO A 44 0.20 -18.15 7.23
N ASP A 45 1.44 -18.34 7.67
CA ASP A 45 1.86 -18.25 9.07
C ASP A 45 2.03 -16.81 9.55
N CYS A 46 1.75 -15.86 8.67
CA CYS A 46 1.76 -14.48 9.04
C CYS A 46 3.16 -14.06 9.51
N ALA A 47 4.22 -14.61 8.89
CA ALA A 47 5.60 -14.30 9.26
C ALA A 47 6.23 -13.24 8.37
N ALA A 48 5.91 -13.29 7.08
CA ALA A 48 6.58 -12.50 6.07
C ALA A 48 5.60 -11.95 5.02
N LEU A 49 6.04 -10.86 4.39
CA LEU A 49 5.38 -10.22 3.27
C LEU A 49 6.32 -10.19 2.07
N ASP A 50 5.93 -10.85 0.99
CA ASP A 50 6.67 -10.85 -0.27
C ASP A 50 6.10 -9.82 -1.23
N VAL A 51 6.97 -9.04 -1.87
CA VAL A 51 6.58 -8.06 -2.89
C VAL A 51 7.15 -8.44 -4.24
N TRP A 52 6.26 -8.57 -5.22
CA TRP A 52 6.54 -8.87 -6.61
C TRP A 52 6.12 -7.69 -7.46
N VAL A 53 6.96 -7.28 -8.41
CA VAL A 53 6.66 -6.15 -9.30
C VAL A 53 6.46 -6.63 -10.72
N LEU A 54 5.47 -6.05 -11.39
CA LEU A 54 5.20 -6.29 -12.80
C LEU A 54 6.33 -5.67 -13.63
N GLN A 55 7.14 -6.52 -14.27
CA GLN A 55 8.29 -6.09 -15.08
C GLN A 55 7.91 -5.90 -16.55
N ASP A 56 7.03 -6.77 -17.05
CA ASP A 56 6.52 -6.72 -18.42
C ASP A 56 5.01 -6.91 -18.38
N TYR A 57 4.28 -5.85 -18.74
CA TYR A 57 2.82 -5.81 -18.69
C TYR A 57 2.16 -6.68 -19.77
N ASP A 58 2.77 -6.74 -20.96
CA ASP A 58 2.22 -7.46 -22.11
C ASP A 58 2.47 -8.97 -21.95
N ALA A 59 3.68 -9.34 -21.52
CA ALA A 59 4.01 -10.71 -21.18
C ALA A 59 3.44 -11.16 -19.82
N GLY A 60 2.95 -10.22 -18.99
CA GLY A 60 2.47 -10.50 -17.64
C GLY A 60 3.56 -11.10 -16.73
N THR A 61 4.80 -10.64 -16.89
CA THR A 61 5.96 -11.16 -16.17
C THR A 61 6.15 -10.38 -14.87
N TRP A 62 6.18 -11.13 -13.77
CA TRP A 62 6.39 -10.60 -12.43
C TRP A 62 7.75 -11.04 -11.92
N GLY A 63 8.47 -10.10 -11.30
CA GLY A 63 9.74 -10.39 -10.63
C GLY A 63 9.67 -10.09 -9.15
N PHE A 64 10.29 -10.94 -8.34
CA PHE A 64 10.44 -10.71 -6.91
C PHE A 64 11.30 -9.45 -6.69
N ARG A 65 10.85 -8.55 -5.81
CA ARG A 65 11.55 -7.30 -5.49
C ARG A 65 12.20 -7.36 -4.11
N PHE A 66 11.41 -7.64 -3.07
CA PHE A 66 11.90 -7.76 -1.68
C PHE A 66 10.91 -8.54 -0.82
N GLN A 67 11.37 -8.93 0.37
CA GLN A 67 10.56 -9.56 1.42
C GLN A 67 10.76 -8.80 2.73
N ILE A 68 9.68 -8.60 3.46
CA ILE A 68 9.67 -7.98 4.79
C ILE A 68 9.38 -9.05 5.83
N ASP A 69 10.28 -9.21 6.80
CA ASP A 69 10.06 -10.02 8.00
C ASP A 69 9.19 -9.23 8.98
N LEU A 70 7.96 -9.68 9.16
CA LEU A 70 6.97 -9.03 10.02
C LEU A 70 7.07 -9.49 11.48
N LEU A 71 7.74 -10.62 11.76
CA LEU A 71 7.99 -11.10 13.13
C LEU A 71 9.24 -10.48 13.73
N GLY A 72 10.26 -10.24 12.90
CA GLY A 72 11.52 -9.61 13.30
C GLY A 72 11.42 -8.12 13.63
N MET A 73 10.29 -7.48 13.33
CA MET A 73 10.05 -6.07 13.64
C MET A 73 9.82 -5.87 15.15
N GLU A 74 10.82 -5.33 15.84
CA GLU A 74 10.93 -5.23 17.32
C GLU A 74 9.82 -4.45 18.07
N ALA A 75 8.77 -3.98 17.43
CA ALA A 75 7.91 -2.93 17.99
C ALA A 75 6.40 -3.25 18.09
N SER A 76 6.02 -4.52 18.21
CA SER A 76 4.65 -4.83 18.66
C SER A 76 4.60 -6.16 19.41
N PRO A 77 3.73 -6.31 20.44
CA PRO A 77 3.42 -7.63 20.96
C PRO A 77 2.94 -8.53 19.82
N PRO A 78 3.12 -9.86 19.90
CA PRO A 78 2.66 -10.78 18.87
C PRO A 78 1.16 -10.56 18.67
N VAL A 79 0.82 -9.82 17.60
CA VAL A 79 -0.56 -9.60 17.24
C VAL A 79 -1.06 -10.95 16.79
N ASN A 80 -2.18 -11.37 17.34
CA ASN A 80 -2.85 -12.56 16.88
C ASN A 80 -3.45 -12.22 15.51
N TRP A 81 -2.79 -12.58 14.40
CA TRP A 81 -3.30 -12.37 13.03
C TRP A 81 -4.47 -13.35 12.72
N MET A 82 -5.20 -13.78 13.76
CA MET A 82 -6.32 -14.72 13.73
C MET A 82 -7.46 -14.28 12.81
N PHE A 83 -7.43 -13.04 12.32
CA PHE A 83 -8.23 -12.65 11.19
C PHE A 83 -7.36 -12.63 9.95
N GLN A 84 -7.51 -13.69 9.14
CA GLN A 84 -6.90 -13.95 7.83
C GLN A 84 -7.25 -12.87 6.79
N PHE A 85 -6.99 -11.60 7.10
CA PHE A 85 -7.18 -10.50 6.18
C PHE A 85 -5.90 -10.32 5.38
N ILE A 86 -6.06 -10.24 4.06
CA ILE A 86 -5.01 -9.75 3.17
C ILE A 86 -4.64 -8.35 3.69
N PRO A 87 -3.40 -8.13 4.16
CA PRO A 87 -3.02 -6.84 4.72
C PRO A 87 -3.18 -5.77 3.65
N ARG A 88 -3.76 -4.65 4.07
CA ARG A 88 -3.84 -3.47 3.24
C ARG A 88 -2.54 -2.73 3.36
N MET A 89 -2.02 -2.27 2.23
CA MET A 89 -0.75 -1.58 2.17
C MET A 89 -0.84 -0.34 1.30
N ALA A 90 -0.02 0.64 1.64
CA ALA A 90 0.19 1.83 0.84
C ALA A 90 1.68 2.18 0.86
N LEU A 91 2.20 2.56 -0.30
CA LEU A 91 3.53 3.12 -0.43
C LEU A 91 3.43 4.63 -0.16
N ILE A 92 4.11 5.13 0.87
CA ILE A 92 4.08 6.56 1.25
C ILE A 92 5.02 7.35 0.34
N ASN A 93 6.19 6.77 0.08
CA ASN A 93 7.23 7.31 -0.78
C ASN A 93 8.05 6.15 -1.37
N GLU A 94 9.10 6.42 -2.12
CA GLU A 94 9.90 5.37 -2.81
C GLU A 94 10.45 4.26 -1.90
N ARG A 95 10.53 4.48 -0.57
CA ARG A 95 11.14 3.55 0.38
C ARG A 95 10.27 3.19 1.58
N GLU A 96 9.17 3.87 1.84
CA GLU A 96 8.38 3.70 3.07
C GLU A 96 6.98 3.16 2.80
N LEU A 97 6.56 2.22 3.65
CA LEU A 97 5.31 1.49 3.55
C LEU A 97 4.48 1.67 4.82
N LEU A 98 3.17 1.82 4.63
CA LEU A 98 2.17 1.59 5.66
C LEU A 98 1.55 0.21 5.47
N ILE A 99 1.52 -0.58 6.52
CA ILE A 99 0.94 -1.92 6.54
C ILE A 99 -0.14 -1.98 7.62
N GLN A 100 -1.38 -2.25 7.22
CA GLN A 100 -2.47 -2.44 8.15
C GLN A 100 -2.41 -3.84 8.77
N ARG A 101 -1.86 -3.92 9.99
CA ARG A 101 -1.79 -5.16 10.79
C ARG A 101 -3.10 -5.47 11.51
N HIS A 102 -3.79 -4.42 11.97
CA HIS A 102 -5.05 -4.53 12.71
C HIS A 102 -5.96 -3.35 12.39
N ILE A 103 -7.26 -3.46 12.70
CA ILE A 103 -8.22 -2.34 12.60
C ILE A 103 -7.86 -1.11 13.46
N TYR A 104 -6.86 -1.22 14.33
CA TYR A 104 -6.40 -0.14 15.21
C TYR A 104 -4.89 0.14 15.09
N SER A 105 -4.20 -0.50 14.14
CA SER A 105 -2.74 -0.37 14.05
C SER A 105 -2.28 -0.41 12.60
N LEU A 106 -1.60 0.67 12.21
CA LEU A 106 -0.79 0.78 11.02
C LEU A 106 0.68 0.69 11.43
N LEU A 107 1.39 -0.24 10.81
CA LEU A 107 2.83 -0.34 10.86
C LEU A 107 3.43 0.59 9.82
N HIS A 108 4.41 1.39 10.23
CA HIS A 108 5.25 2.17 9.35
C HIS A 108 6.64 1.52 9.31
N CYS A 109 7.07 1.10 8.13
CA CYS A 109 8.38 0.49 7.91
C CYS A 109 8.96 0.93 6.58
N ASP A 110 10.25 0.72 6.38
CA ASP A 110 10.85 0.84 5.05
C ASP A 110 10.80 -0.49 4.26
N ILE A 111 11.16 -0.42 2.98
CA ILE A 111 11.26 -1.56 2.07
C ILE A 111 12.36 -2.56 2.44
N ASP A 112 13.33 -2.15 3.27
CA ASP A 112 14.35 -3.05 3.81
C ASP A 112 13.83 -3.82 5.04
N GLY A 113 12.59 -3.55 5.47
CA GLY A 113 11.96 -4.17 6.63
C GLY A 113 12.35 -3.51 7.95
N VAL A 114 12.94 -2.31 7.93
CA VAL A 114 13.25 -1.57 9.15
C VAL A 114 11.96 -0.95 9.69
N PHE A 115 11.66 -1.24 10.96
CA PHE A 115 10.54 -0.63 11.66
C PHE A 115 10.81 0.87 11.89
N LEU A 116 9.90 1.73 11.42
CA LEU A 116 9.98 3.19 11.60
C LEU A 116 9.04 3.70 12.69
N GLY A 117 7.90 3.02 12.89
CA GLY A 117 6.92 3.43 13.90
C GLY A 117 5.60 2.69 13.81
N ASN A 118 4.75 2.89 14.82
CA ASN A 118 3.33 2.61 14.69
C ASN A 118 2.61 3.94 14.50
N VAL A 119 1.72 4.02 13.53
CA VAL A 119 0.85 5.18 13.37
C VAL A 119 -0.36 4.95 14.26
N GLU A 120 -0.52 5.81 15.27
CA GLU A 120 -1.61 5.78 16.23
C GLU A 120 -2.57 6.95 16.01
N SER A 121 -3.86 6.71 16.27
CA SER A 121 -4.86 7.77 16.35
C SER A 121 -4.89 8.37 17.75
N GLU A 122 -5.06 9.68 17.86
CA GLU A 122 -5.52 10.29 19.11
C GLU A 122 -6.94 9.82 19.48
N GLU A 123 -7.77 9.51 18.47
CA GLU A 123 -9.11 8.96 18.64
C GLU A 123 -9.06 7.43 18.81
N ARG A 124 -8.89 7.00 20.06
CA ARG A 124 -8.69 5.60 20.48
C ARG A 124 -9.85 4.62 20.17
N LEU A 125 -10.91 5.05 19.47
CA LEU A 125 -12.11 4.27 19.20
C LEU A 125 -12.46 4.13 17.70
N ALA A 126 -11.72 4.78 16.80
CA ALA A 126 -11.98 4.66 15.37
C ALA A 126 -11.29 3.41 14.79
N CYS A 127 -12.07 2.53 14.16
CA CYS A 127 -11.53 1.49 13.27
C CYS A 127 -10.94 2.18 12.05
N TRP A 128 -9.65 2.01 11.83
CA TRP A 128 -8.97 2.53 10.65
C TRP A 128 -9.12 1.54 9.52
N THR A 129 -9.32 2.02 8.30
CA THR A 129 -9.25 1.21 7.09
C THR A 129 -8.28 1.90 6.16
N LEU A 130 -7.15 1.27 5.89
CA LEU A 130 -6.23 1.81 4.88
C LEU A 130 -6.88 1.64 3.51
N THR A 131 -7.22 2.71 2.81
CA THR A 131 -7.66 2.54 1.42
C THR A 131 -6.48 2.13 0.55
N ARG A 132 -6.77 1.28 -0.44
CA ARG A 132 -5.77 0.87 -1.46
C ARG A 132 -5.65 1.89 -2.60
N HIS A 133 -6.17 3.10 -2.39
CA HIS A 133 -6.36 4.10 -3.43
C HIS A 133 -5.55 5.32 -2.99
N CYS A 134 -4.45 5.58 -3.65
CA CYS A 134 -3.73 6.83 -3.46
C CYS A 134 -4.41 7.89 -4.32
N LEU A 135 -5.01 8.91 -3.69
CA LEU A 135 -5.38 10.10 -4.42
C LEU A 135 -4.08 10.86 -4.69
N GLN A 136 -3.56 10.74 -5.92
CA GLN A 136 -2.54 11.67 -6.36
C GLN A 136 -3.17 13.06 -6.36
N GLU A 137 -2.75 13.92 -5.43
CA GLU A 137 -3.21 15.30 -5.39
C GLU A 137 -2.81 16.00 -6.71
N SER A 138 -3.73 15.98 -7.67
CA SER A 138 -3.71 16.95 -8.76
C SER A 138 -4.26 18.23 -8.16
N LEU A 139 -3.38 19.04 -7.55
CA LEU A 139 -3.66 20.45 -7.25
C LEU A 139 -3.78 21.18 -8.59
N ILE A 140 -4.84 20.89 -9.36
CA ILE A 140 -5.39 21.85 -10.29
C ILE A 140 -5.85 22.97 -9.38
N SER A 141 -5.22 24.14 -9.49
CA SER A 141 -5.66 25.35 -8.80
C SER A 141 -7.08 25.64 -9.26
N LEU A 142 -8.08 25.13 -8.54
CA LEU A 142 -9.46 25.51 -8.73
C LEU A 142 -9.57 26.94 -8.19
N PRO A 143 -10.21 27.89 -8.91
CA PRO A 143 -10.39 29.27 -8.47
C PRO A 143 -11.09 29.44 -7.11
N LEU A 144 -11.58 28.35 -6.51
CA LEU A 144 -12.13 28.31 -5.16
C LEU A 144 -11.05 28.36 -4.06
N PHE A 145 -9.77 28.15 -4.38
CA PHE A 145 -8.64 28.21 -3.47
C PHE A 145 -7.76 29.46 -3.65
N GLU A 146 -8.32 30.56 -4.17
CA GLU A 146 -7.71 31.88 -3.97
C GLU A 146 -7.83 32.24 -2.49
N MET A 147 -6.84 31.78 -1.72
CA MET A 147 -6.58 32.22 -0.37
C MET A 147 -6.29 33.72 -0.47
N GLN A 148 -7.13 34.56 0.14
CA GLN A 148 -6.87 35.98 0.24
C GLN A 148 -5.48 36.15 0.88
N GLU A 149 -4.55 36.74 0.12
CA GLU A 149 -3.23 37.12 0.61
C GLU A 149 -3.42 38.18 1.70
N GLU A 150 -3.50 37.74 2.97
CA GLU A 150 -3.09 38.58 4.10
C GLU A 150 -1.68 38.16 4.54
N GLU A 151 -0.76 39.07 4.25
CA GLU A 151 0.60 39.25 4.74
C GLU A 151 1.28 38.11 5.51
N ALA A 152 2.32 37.57 4.85
CA ALA A 152 3.62 37.19 5.40
C ALA A 152 3.68 36.04 6.43
N VAL A 153 4.15 34.88 5.98
CA VAL A 153 5.56 34.41 6.10
C VAL A 153 5.70 33.22 5.16
N ASN A 154 6.77 33.20 4.35
CA ASN A 154 7.12 32.10 3.45
C ASN A 154 7.29 30.77 4.21
N GLN A 155 6.22 30.01 4.34
CA GLN A 155 6.30 28.58 4.59
C GLN A 155 5.58 27.88 3.45
N GLU A 156 6.36 27.11 2.70
CA GLU A 156 5.85 26.15 1.73
C GLU A 156 4.78 25.30 2.45
N PRO A 157 3.54 25.23 1.94
CA PRO A 157 2.49 24.49 2.62
C PRO A 157 2.92 23.03 2.74
N PRO A 158 2.71 22.36 3.89
CA PRO A 158 3.05 20.96 4.02
C PRO A 158 2.29 20.18 2.94
N LEU A 159 3.00 19.38 2.17
CA LEU A 159 2.39 18.38 1.29
C LEU A 159 1.67 17.39 2.21
N PHE A 160 0.36 17.52 2.36
CA PHE A 160 -0.43 16.58 3.13
C PHE A 160 -0.79 15.42 2.21
N SER A 161 -0.18 14.26 2.43
CA SER A 161 -0.73 13.03 1.84
C SER A 161 -1.98 12.63 2.61
N ILE A 162 -3.15 12.82 2.02
CA ILE A 162 -4.39 12.25 2.53
C ILE A 162 -4.45 10.79 2.11
N VAL A 163 -4.20 9.89 3.05
CA VAL A 163 -4.52 8.48 2.91
C VAL A 163 -5.88 8.26 3.60
N LEU A 164 -6.96 8.20 2.80
CA LEU A 164 -8.30 7.87 3.28
C LEU A 164 -8.43 6.37 3.58
#